data_AF-A0AAV5EQI7-F1
#
_entry.id   AF-A0AAV5EQI7-F1
#
_cell.length_a   1.000
_cell.length_b   1.000
_cell.length_c   1.000
_cell.angle_alpha   90.00
_cell.angle_beta   90.00
_cell.angle_gamma   90.00
#
_symmetry.space_group_name_H-M   'P 1'
#
loop_
_entity.id
_entity.type
_entity.pdbx_description
1 polymer ?
#
loop_
_entity_poly.entity_id
_entity_poly.type
_entity_poly.pdbx_seq_one_letter_code
_entity_poly.pdbx_strand_id
1 'polypeptide(L)'
;MASLQSLSSCGALLLLLLVPDACMASTKTTLQDKCDAYAAGDRTSYDYCMKTLLADRKSVSADTLGLAVIVLRIGRATAKATADKIAQRQGVETVPTRRDCLATCATEYAAAVRRLGRAARDAAQGDLQGAQNLLAEVTGTTARCEAAFAAAGQSSPLSGADRELDDQLELAISFLPSPPLPAGAS
;
A
#
# COMPACT_ATOMS: atom_id res chain seq x y z
N MET A 1 -7.28 -39.87 78.99
CA MET A 1 -7.44 -38.58 78.28
C MET A 1 -6.38 -38.56 77.18
N ALA A 2 -6.81 -38.80 75.95
CA ALA A 2 -5.95 -38.92 74.78
C ALA A 2 -5.69 -37.54 74.17
N SER A 3 -4.50 -37.33 73.62
CA SER A 3 -4.28 -36.32 72.58
C SER A 3 -3.26 -36.87 71.60
N LEU A 4 -3.78 -37.33 70.46
CA LEU A 4 -3.03 -37.62 69.26
C LEU A 4 -2.71 -36.32 68.55
N GLN A 5 -1.49 -36.15 68.06
CA GLN A 5 -1.26 -35.47 66.77
C GLN A 5 -0.17 -36.21 65.99
N SER A 6 -0.64 -36.83 64.90
CA SER A 6 0.13 -37.52 63.88
C SER A 6 0.20 -36.64 62.63
N LEU A 7 1.16 -37.01 61.76
CA LEU A 7 1.27 -36.79 60.30
C LEU A 7 2.43 -35.85 59.94
N SER A 8 3.60 -36.34 59.54
CA SER A 8 3.92 -37.18 58.36
C SER A 8 4.14 -36.35 57.09
N SER A 9 5.44 -36.18 56.80
CA SER A 9 6.14 -36.05 55.51
C SER A 9 5.31 -35.97 54.22
N CYS A 10 5.48 -34.86 53.50
CA CYS A 10 5.59 -34.74 52.04
C CYS A 10 6.07 -33.29 51.81
N GLY A 11 7.27 -33.02 51.32
CA GLY A 11 7.77 -33.52 50.05
C GLY A 11 7.67 -32.38 49.04
N ALA A 12 8.84 -31.91 48.60
CA ALA A 12 9.07 -31.21 47.35
C ALA A 12 8.57 -29.74 47.20
N LEU A 13 9.55 -28.89 46.89
CA LEU A 13 9.48 -27.76 45.95
C LEU A 13 8.32 -26.75 46.13
N LEU A 14 8.56 -25.71 46.90
CA LEU A 14 7.92 -24.40 46.69
C LEU A 14 8.92 -23.36 46.15
N LEU A 15 9.68 -23.77 45.12
CA LEU A 15 10.19 -22.85 44.10
C LEU A 15 9.07 -22.62 43.08
N LEU A 16 7.98 -22.00 43.52
CA LEU A 16 6.92 -21.52 42.64
C LEU A 16 7.45 -20.28 41.91
N LEU A 17 8.17 -20.57 40.82
CA LEU A 17 8.21 -19.82 39.57
C LEU A 17 7.74 -18.36 39.69
N LEU A 18 8.68 -17.44 39.98
CA LEU A 18 8.62 -16.13 39.34
C LEU A 18 8.80 -16.37 37.84
N VAL A 19 7.74 -16.78 37.16
CA VAL A 19 7.62 -16.48 35.73
C VAL A 19 7.52 -14.95 35.72
N PRO A 20 8.47 -14.22 35.11
CA PRO A 20 8.11 -12.89 34.70
C PRO A 20 6.98 -13.10 33.69
N ASP A 21 5.75 -12.80 34.09
CA ASP A 21 4.73 -12.34 33.16
C ASP A 21 5.27 -11.07 32.51
N ALA A 22 6.26 -11.24 31.63
CA ALA A 22 6.42 -10.38 30.50
C ALA A 22 5.12 -10.63 29.73
N CYS A 23 4.10 -9.83 30.04
CA CYS A 23 3.05 -9.49 29.11
C CYS A 23 3.75 -9.33 27.77
N MET A 24 3.64 -10.33 26.91
CA MET A 24 3.98 -10.22 25.50
C MET A 24 2.92 -9.28 24.94
N ALA A 25 3.06 -7.99 25.26
CA ALA A 25 2.41 -6.94 24.51
C ALA A 25 2.89 -7.19 23.10
N SER A 26 1.99 -7.69 22.26
CA SER A 26 2.27 -7.87 20.84
C SER A 26 2.58 -6.49 20.30
N THR A 27 3.87 -6.16 20.21
CA THR A 27 4.31 -4.90 19.64
C THR A 27 3.88 -4.93 18.19
N LYS A 28 2.94 -4.05 17.84
CA LYS A 28 2.52 -3.90 16.45
C LYS A 28 3.75 -3.63 15.59
N THR A 29 3.78 -4.29 14.45
CA THR A 29 4.80 -4.04 13.43
C THR A 29 4.58 -2.67 12.79
N THR A 30 5.62 -2.06 12.22
CA THR A 30 5.48 -0.81 11.45
C THR A 30 4.41 -0.92 10.36
N LEU A 31 4.28 -2.08 9.73
CA LEU A 31 3.21 -2.38 8.78
C LEU A 31 1.82 -2.23 9.41
N GLN A 32 1.58 -2.86 10.56
CA GLN A 32 0.30 -2.77 11.27
C GLN A 32 0.00 -1.34 11.72
N ASP A 33 0.98 -0.64 12.31
CA ASP A 33 0.81 0.75 12.74
C ASP A 33 0.46 1.68 11.59
N LYS A 34 1.10 1.48 10.43
CA LYS A 34 0.82 2.28 9.23
C LYS A 34 -0.53 1.95 8.60
N CYS A 35 -0.93 0.68 8.57
CA CYS A 35 -2.27 0.32 8.13
C CYS A 35 -3.37 0.81 9.08
N ASP A 36 -3.13 0.81 10.39
CA ASP A 36 -4.06 1.40 11.37
C ASP A 36 -4.21 2.91 11.15
N ALA A 37 -3.09 3.62 10.94
CA ALA A 37 -3.10 5.05 10.67
C ALA A 37 -3.81 5.39 9.35
N TYR A 38 -3.54 4.63 8.29
CA TYR A 38 -4.23 4.77 7.00
C TYR A 38 -5.74 4.52 7.13
N ALA A 39 -6.12 3.50 7.90
CA ALA A 39 -7.51 3.11 8.07
C ALA A 39 -8.34 4.13 8.87
N ALA A 40 -7.74 4.87 9.79
CA ALA A 40 -8.43 5.82 10.67
C ALA A 40 -9.68 5.21 11.36
N GLY A 41 -9.62 3.91 11.69
CA GLY A 41 -10.72 3.15 12.30
C GLY A 41 -11.63 2.41 11.31
N ASP A 42 -11.49 2.60 10.00
CA ASP A 42 -12.22 1.82 8.99
C ASP A 42 -11.61 0.44 8.77
N ARG A 43 -12.39 -0.60 9.05
CA ARG A 43 -11.92 -1.99 8.95
C ARG A 43 -11.59 -2.39 7.51
N THR A 44 -12.33 -1.89 6.54
CA THR A 44 -12.16 -2.23 5.12
C THR A 44 -10.83 -1.69 4.60
N SER A 45 -10.51 -0.44 4.90
CA SER A 45 -9.24 0.22 4.57
C SER A 45 -8.04 -0.47 5.24
N TYR A 46 -8.20 -0.89 6.51
CA TYR A 46 -7.16 -1.68 7.18
C TYR A 46 -6.91 -3.00 6.45
N ASP A 47 -7.97 -3.76 6.17
CA ASP A 47 -7.86 -5.06 5.50
C ASP A 47 -7.32 -4.93 4.07
N TYR A 48 -7.71 -3.86 3.35
CA TYR A 48 -7.14 -3.50 2.05
C TYR A 48 -5.64 -3.23 2.17
N CYS A 49 -5.22 -2.35 3.08
CA CYS A 49 -3.82 -2.00 3.29
C CYS A 49 -2.96 -3.24 3.59
N MET A 50 -3.42 -4.06 4.54
CA MET A 50 -2.74 -5.31 4.93
C MET A 50 -2.66 -6.29 3.76
N LYS A 51 -3.76 -6.51 3.03
CA LYS A 51 -3.79 -7.41 1.88
C LYS A 51 -2.84 -6.95 0.77
N THR A 52 -2.85 -5.66 0.45
CA THR A 52 -2.03 -5.08 -0.60
C THR A 52 -0.54 -5.24 -0.27
N LEU A 53 -0.13 -4.91 0.96
CA LEU A 53 1.27 -4.98 1.36
C LEU A 53 1.76 -6.41 1.58
N LEU A 54 0.95 -7.31 2.15
CA LEU A 54 1.34 -8.69 2.39
C LEU A 54 1.49 -9.52 1.11
N ALA A 55 1.04 -9.01 -0.04
CA ALA A 55 1.37 -9.59 -1.34
C ALA A 55 2.88 -9.55 -1.62
N ASP A 56 3.63 -8.62 -1.01
CA ASP A 56 5.10 -8.64 -0.96
C ASP A 56 5.58 -9.00 0.46
N ARG A 57 6.24 -10.16 0.60
CA ARG A 57 6.75 -10.62 1.90
C ARG A 57 7.77 -9.66 2.54
N LYS A 58 8.40 -8.78 1.76
CA LYS A 58 9.33 -7.77 2.28
C LYS A 58 8.64 -6.72 3.15
N SER A 59 7.32 -6.55 3.02
CA SER A 59 6.54 -5.60 3.82
C SER A 59 6.57 -5.90 5.32
N VAL A 60 6.77 -7.17 5.71
CA VAL A 60 6.74 -7.59 7.12
C VAL A 60 7.87 -6.95 7.94
N SER A 61 9.02 -6.71 7.32
CA SER A 61 10.21 -6.13 7.98
C SER A 61 10.58 -4.75 7.44
N ALA A 62 9.73 -4.15 6.60
CA ALA A 62 10.00 -2.84 6.01
C ALA A 62 9.74 -1.73 7.02
N ASP A 63 10.58 -0.71 7.00
CA ASP A 63 10.27 0.57 7.63
C ASP A 63 9.24 1.35 6.80
N THR A 64 8.84 2.52 7.27
CA THR A 64 7.82 3.34 6.60
C THR A 64 8.18 3.67 5.15
N LEU A 65 9.44 4.03 4.89
CA LEU A 65 9.91 4.35 3.54
C LEU A 65 9.94 3.10 2.66
N GLY A 66 10.38 1.96 3.20
CA GLY A 66 10.33 0.67 2.53
C GLY A 66 8.91 0.26 2.14
N LEU A 67 7.92 0.49 3.01
CA LEU A 67 6.51 0.27 2.70
C LEU A 67 6.05 1.16 1.55
N ALA A 68 6.38 2.46 1.57
CA ALA A 68 6.05 3.37 0.47
C ALA A 68 6.64 2.89 -0.87
N VAL A 69 7.91 2.47 -0.88
CA VAL A 69 8.59 1.92 -2.07
C VAL A 69 7.90 0.66 -2.58
N ILE A 70 7.43 -0.21 -1.68
CA ILE A 70 6.67 -1.41 -2.05
C ILE A 70 5.35 -1.03 -2.71
N VAL A 71 4.57 -0.13 -2.12
CA VAL A 71 3.28 0.30 -2.71
C VAL A 71 3.48 0.96 -4.07
N LEU A 72 4.49 1.81 -4.24
CA LEU A 72 4.83 2.41 -5.55
C LEU A 72 5.16 1.34 -6.61
N ARG A 73 5.81 0.24 -6.22
CA ARG A 73 6.09 -0.89 -7.12
C ARG A 73 4.83 -1.69 -7.47
N ILE A 74 3.92 -1.87 -6.51
CA ILE A 74 2.62 -2.49 -6.74
C ILE A 74 1.82 -1.62 -7.73
N GLY A 75 1.71 -0.31 -7.48
CA GLY A 75 1.09 0.67 -8.39
C GLY A 75 1.66 0.59 -9.80
N ARG A 76 2.99 0.51 -9.94
CA ARG A 76 3.63 0.34 -11.25
C ARG A 76 3.22 -0.96 -11.94
N ALA A 77 3.14 -2.06 -11.20
CA ALA A 77 2.73 -3.35 -11.75
C ALA A 77 1.27 -3.31 -12.23
N THR A 78 0.37 -2.71 -11.44
CA THR A 78 -1.03 -2.45 -11.83
C THR A 78 -1.10 -1.60 -13.09
N ALA A 79 -0.41 -0.45 -13.12
CA ALA A 79 -0.37 0.42 -14.28
C ALA A 79 0.14 -0.30 -15.54
N LYS A 80 1.15 -1.18 -15.40
CA LYS A 80 1.64 -1.99 -16.51
C LYS A 80 0.60 -3.01 -16.97
N ALA A 81 -0.03 -3.74 -16.06
CA ALA A 81 -1.06 -4.71 -16.39
C ALA A 81 -2.25 -4.04 -17.10
N THR A 82 -2.62 -2.83 -16.68
CA THR A 82 -3.66 -2.05 -17.35
C THR A 82 -3.23 -1.60 -18.75
N ALA A 83 -1.98 -1.14 -18.93
CA ALA A 83 -1.44 -0.83 -20.26
C ALA A 83 -1.49 -2.05 -21.20
N ASP A 84 -1.11 -3.23 -20.70
CA ASP A 84 -1.16 -4.48 -21.47
C ASP A 84 -2.62 -4.85 -21.84
N LYS A 85 -3.57 -4.66 -20.92
CA LYS A 85 -5.02 -4.83 -21.17
C LYS A 85 -5.56 -3.83 -22.20
N ILE A 86 -5.11 -2.58 -22.15
CA ILE A 86 -5.47 -1.55 -23.15
C ILE A 86 -4.99 -1.99 -24.54
N ALA A 87 -3.73 -2.42 -24.66
CA ALA A 87 -3.17 -2.87 -25.93
C ALA A 87 -3.95 -4.06 -26.53
N GLN A 88 -4.34 -5.04 -25.69
CA GLN A 88 -5.18 -6.16 -26.12
C GLN A 88 -6.54 -5.68 -26.65
N ARG A 89 -7.18 -4.73 -25.94
CA ARG A 89 -8.47 -4.15 -26.36
C ARG A 89 -8.35 -3.38 -27.67
N GLN A 90 -7.27 -2.59 -27.83
CA GLN A 90 -7.03 -1.85 -29.08
C GLN A 90 -6.89 -2.78 -30.28
N GLY A 91 -6.28 -3.95 -30.11
CA GLY A 91 -6.10 -4.93 -31.19
C GLY A 91 -7.39 -5.51 -31.76
N VAL A 92 -8.51 -5.42 -31.00
CA VAL A 92 -9.82 -5.97 -31.41
C VAL A 92 -10.91 -4.90 -31.52
N GLU A 93 -10.61 -3.65 -31.17
CA GLU A 93 -11.58 -2.55 -31.19
C GLU A 93 -11.82 -2.05 -32.62
N THR A 94 -13.07 -2.14 -33.07
CA THR A 94 -13.46 -1.76 -34.44
C THR A 94 -14.05 -0.36 -34.50
N VAL A 95 -14.50 0.21 -33.37
CA VAL A 95 -15.07 1.56 -33.31
C VAL A 95 -13.93 2.59 -33.24
N PRO A 96 -13.76 3.46 -34.25
CA PRO A 96 -12.63 4.39 -34.29
C PRO A 96 -12.52 5.30 -33.06
N THR A 97 -13.64 5.88 -32.62
CA THR A 97 -13.66 6.77 -31.45
C THR A 97 -13.22 6.04 -30.17
N ARG A 98 -13.67 4.80 -29.95
CA ARG A 98 -13.25 3.99 -28.79
C ARG A 98 -11.77 3.63 -28.85
N ARG A 99 -11.24 3.35 -30.04
CA ARG A 99 -9.81 3.10 -30.26
C ARG A 99 -8.96 4.33 -29.94
N ASP A 100 -9.43 5.53 -30.29
CA ASP A 100 -8.76 6.79 -29.93
C ASP A 100 -8.78 7.03 -28.41
N CYS A 101 -9.92 6.79 -27.74
CA CYS A 101 -10.00 6.83 -26.27
C CYS A 101 -8.99 5.86 -25.63
N LEU A 102 -8.91 4.62 -26.13
CA LEU A 102 -7.93 3.63 -25.66
C LEU A 102 -6.48 4.08 -25.91
N ALA A 103 -6.19 4.78 -27.00
CA ALA A 103 -4.85 5.30 -27.29
C ALA A 103 -4.43 6.41 -26.31
N THR A 104 -5.36 7.29 -25.95
CA THR A 104 -5.16 8.28 -24.88
C THR A 104 -4.84 7.58 -23.55
N CYS A 105 -5.66 6.59 -23.16
CA CYS A 105 -5.41 5.82 -21.96
C CYS A 105 -4.07 5.07 -21.99
N ALA A 106 -3.68 4.50 -23.14
CA ALA A 106 -2.39 3.83 -23.29
C ALA A 106 -1.22 4.79 -23.01
N THR A 107 -1.32 6.03 -23.48
CA THR A 107 -0.31 7.08 -23.26
C THR A 107 -0.20 7.44 -21.78
N GLU A 108 -1.34 7.66 -21.12
CA GLU A 108 -1.41 7.97 -19.69
C GLU A 108 -0.81 6.83 -18.85
N TYR A 109 -1.24 5.59 -19.08
CA TYR A 109 -0.74 4.42 -18.35
C TYR A 109 0.74 4.13 -18.60
N ALA A 110 1.22 4.31 -19.84
CA ALA A 110 2.65 4.19 -20.13
C ALA A 110 3.47 5.25 -19.37
N ALA A 111 2.96 6.46 -19.22
CA ALA A 111 3.59 7.50 -18.42
C ALA A 111 3.55 7.17 -16.92
N ALA A 112 2.42 6.68 -16.40
CA ALA A 112 2.29 6.21 -15.03
C ALA A 112 3.30 5.11 -14.68
N VAL A 113 3.48 4.11 -15.56
CA VAL A 113 4.49 3.04 -15.36
C VAL A 113 5.90 3.61 -15.20
N ARG A 114 6.28 4.61 -16.02
CA ARG A 114 7.60 5.25 -15.93
C ARG A 114 7.74 6.06 -14.66
N ARG A 115 6.75 6.90 -14.35
CA ARG A 115 6.74 7.79 -13.18
C ARG A 115 6.76 7.02 -11.88
N LEU A 116 5.90 6.02 -11.71
CA LEU A 116 5.89 5.17 -10.50
C LEU A 116 7.19 4.40 -10.33
N GLY A 117 7.77 3.92 -11.43
CA GLY A 117 9.09 3.28 -11.39
C GLY A 117 10.20 4.23 -10.98
N ARG A 118 10.12 5.50 -11.38
CA ARG A 118 11.07 6.54 -10.96
C ARG A 118 10.82 6.96 -9.51
N ALA A 119 9.57 7.23 -9.12
CA ALA A 119 9.20 7.56 -7.75
C ALA A 119 9.68 6.50 -6.74
N ALA A 120 9.54 5.21 -7.07
CA ALA A 120 10.05 4.14 -6.23
C ALA A 120 11.58 4.14 -6.09
N ARG A 121 12.32 4.58 -7.12
CA ARG A 121 13.78 4.72 -7.06
C ARG A 121 14.19 5.95 -6.28
N ASP A 122 13.57 7.09 -6.57
CA ASP A 122 13.83 8.37 -5.91
C ASP A 122 13.57 8.22 -4.39
N ALA A 123 12.44 7.62 -4.00
CA ALA A 123 12.13 7.30 -2.60
C ALA A 123 13.16 6.35 -1.97
N ALA A 124 13.57 5.28 -2.66
CA ALA A 124 14.58 4.35 -2.16
C ALA A 124 15.98 4.99 -2.00
N GLN A 125 16.25 6.09 -2.71
CA GLN A 125 17.48 6.88 -2.63
C GLN A 125 17.38 8.05 -1.64
N GLY A 126 16.22 8.24 -0.99
CA GLY A 126 15.97 9.33 -0.06
C GLY A 126 15.54 10.65 -0.71
N ASP A 127 15.34 10.68 -2.03
CA ASP A 127 14.76 11.83 -2.74
C ASP A 127 13.22 11.82 -2.61
N LEU A 128 12.75 12.20 -1.43
CA LEU A 128 11.32 12.22 -1.10
C LEU A 128 10.56 13.27 -1.92
N GLN A 129 11.18 14.42 -2.20
CA GLN A 129 10.55 15.48 -2.98
C GLN A 129 10.37 15.04 -4.44
N GLY A 130 11.39 14.42 -5.05
CA GLY A 130 11.29 13.84 -6.38
C GLY A 130 10.21 12.76 -6.46
N ALA A 131 10.16 11.86 -5.48
CA ALA A 131 9.13 10.83 -5.40
C ALA A 131 7.71 11.40 -5.29
N GLN A 132 7.50 12.40 -4.45
CA GLN A 132 6.19 13.05 -4.27
C GLN A 132 5.74 13.81 -5.52
N ASN A 133 6.64 14.55 -6.17
CA ASN A 133 6.33 15.27 -7.40
C ASN A 133 5.86 14.31 -8.49
N LEU A 134 6.58 13.19 -8.67
CA LEU A 134 6.21 12.16 -9.62
C LEU A 134 4.88 11.48 -9.27
N LEU A 135 4.62 11.26 -7.99
CA LEU A 135 3.36 10.66 -7.54
C LEU A 135 2.17 11.58 -7.83
N ALA A 136 2.31 12.88 -7.56
CA ALA A 136 1.30 13.90 -7.87
C ALA A 136 0.98 13.96 -9.38
N GLU A 137 1.98 13.80 -10.25
CA GLU A 137 1.75 13.72 -11.70
C GLU A 137 0.92 12.48 -12.10
N VAL A 138 1.03 11.38 -11.34
CA VAL A 138 0.35 10.11 -11.62
C VAL A 138 -1.11 10.12 -11.15
N THR A 139 -1.46 10.84 -10.08
CA THR A 139 -2.82 10.89 -9.53
C THR A 139 -3.90 11.34 -10.54
N GLY A 140 -3.53 12.02 -11.64
CA GLY A 140 -4.46 12.38 -12.71
C GLY A 140 -4.60 11.37 -13.85
N THR A 141 -3.89 10.24 -13.82
CA THR A 141 -3.81 9.28 -14.94
C THR A 141 -5.18 8.68 -15.27
N THR A 142 -5.88 8.19 -14.26
CA THR A 142 -7.19 7.53 -14.37
C THR A 142 -8.27 8.51 -14.81
N ALA A 143 -8.33 9.68 -14.17
CA ALA A 143 -9.26 10.75 -14.52
C ALA A 143 -9.10 11.22 -15.98
N ARG A 144 -7.87 11.36 -16.49
CA ARG A 144 -7.62 11.72 -17.90
C ARG A 144 -8.06 10.63 -18.87
N CYS A 145 -7.89 9.36 -18.50
CA CYS A 145 -8.39 8.23 -19.28
C CYS A 145 -9.93 8.20 -19.32
N GLU A 146 -10.59 8.29 -18.15
CA GLU A 146 -12.05 8.33 -18.05
C GLU A 146 -12.64 9.54 -18.79
N ALA A 147 -11.99 10.71 -18.71
CA ALA A 147 -12.40 11.91 -19.44
C ALA A 147 -12.38 11.70 -20.97
N ALA A 148 -11.41 10.93 -21.50
CA ALA A 148 -11.35 10.63 -22.93
C ALA A 148 -12.58 9.82 -23.40
N PHE A 149 -13.04 8.86 -22.59
CA PHE A 149 -14.26 8.10 -22.88
C PHE A 149 -15.52 8.95 -22.70
N ALA A 150 -15.59 9.74 -21.62
CA ALA A 150 -16.72 10.61 -21.34
C ALA A 150 -16.92 11.67 -22.44
N ALA A 151 -15.84 12.28 -22.94
CA ALA A 151 -15.89 13.23 -24.05
C ALA A 151 -16.41 12.60 -25.36
N ALA A 152 -16.24 11.29 -25.52
CA ALA A 152 -16.79 10.52 -26.65
C ALA A 152 -18.22 10.01 -26.39
N GLY A 153 -18.83 10.34 -25.24
CA GLY A 153 -20.15 9.82 -24.84
C GLY A 153 -20.14 8.31 -24.60
N GLN A 154 -19.01 7.76 -24.17
CA GLN A 154 -18.80 6.32 -23.95
C GLN A 154 -18.46 6.04 -22.48
N SER A 155 -18.78 4.83 -22.01
CA SER A 155 -18.26 4.32 -20.75
C SER A 155 -16.89 3.66 -20.96
N SER A 156 -15.95 3.97 -20.08
CA SER A 156 -14.63 3.34 -20.05
C SER A 156 -14.71 1.86 -19.62
N PRO A 157 -13.98 0.96 -20.29
CA PRO A 157 -13.86 -0.43 -19.88
C PRO A 157 -12.77 -0.66 -18.80
N LEU A 158 -12.26 0.41 -18.18
CA LEU A 158 -11.10 0.40 -17.30
C LEU A 158 -11.40 0.78 -15.85
N SER A 159 -12.62 1.22 -15.52
CA SER A 159 -13.02 1.72 -14.20
C SER A 159 -12.63 0.86 -12.98
N GLY A 160 -12.55 -0.46 -13.13
CA GLY A 160 -12.05 -1.36 -12.07
C GLY A 160 -10.54 -1.26 -11.87
N ALA A 161 -9.78 -1.20 -12.97
CA ALA A 161 -8.32 -1.07 -12.92
C ALA A 161 -7.89 0.35 -12.53
N ASP A 162 -8.67 1.34 -12.94
CA ASP A 162 -8.48 2.74 -12.56
C ASP A 162 -8.62 2.92 -11.04
N ARG A 163 -9.71 2.40 -10.45
CA ARG A 163 -9.89 2.43 -8.99
C ARG A 163 -8.77 1.71 -8.24
N GLU A 164 -8.38 0.52 -8.71
CA GLU A 164 -7.27 -0.22 -8.08
C GLU A 164 -5.96 0.59 -8.11
N LEU A 165 -5.66 1.29 -9.21
CA LEU A 165 -4.50 2.14 -9.26
C LEU A 165 -4.65 3.32 -8.29
N ASP A 166 -5.79 4.01 -8.29
CA ASP A 166 -6.03 5.17 -7.42
C ASP A 166 -5.90 4.81 -5.93
N ASP A 167 -6.46 3.68 -5.50
CA ASP A 167 -6.35 3.18 -4.12
C ASP A 167 -4.88 2.91 -3.74
N GLN A 168 -4.08 2.39 -4.68
CA GLN A 168 -2.65 2.16 -4.48
C GLN A 168 -1.85 3.47 -4.44
N LEU A 169 -2.23 4.48 -5.22
CA LEU A 169 -1.60 5.80 -5.17
C LEU A 169 -1.89 6.49 -3.83
N GLU A 170 -3.13 6.44 -3.36
CA GLU A 170 -3.51 6.97 -2.05
C GLU A 170 -2.72 6.30 -0.92
N LEU A 171 -2.63 4.97 -0.96
CA LEU A 171 -1.84 4.22 0.01
C LEU A 171 -0.35 4.62 -0.02
N ALA A 172 0.23 4.79 -1.21
CA ALA A 172 1.61 5.24 -1.36
C ALA A 172 1.83 6.65 -0.78
N ILE A 173 0.89 7.58 -1.03
CA ILE A 173 0.92 8.94 -0.47
C ILE A 173 0.92 8.88 1.06
N SER A 174 0.08 8.04 1.65
CA SER A 174 -0.04 7.93 3.11
C SER A 174 1.25 7.44 3.81
N PHE A 175 2.12 6.73 3.08
CA PHE A 175 3.35 6.18 3.62
C PHE A 175 4.59 7.00 3.29
N LEU A 176 4.55 7.84 2.24
CA LEU A 176 5.66 8.70 1.92
C LEU A 176 5.86 9.73 3.04
N PRO A 177 7.03 9.77 3.69
CA PRO A 177 7.30 10.79 4.69
C PRO A 177 7.29 12.17 4.05
N SER A 178 6.81 13.17 4.79
CA SER A 178 6.94 14.56 4.38
C SER A 178 8.43 14.93 4.23
N PRO A 179 8.82 15.66 3.17
CA PRO A 179 10.17 16.18 3.07
C PRO A 179 10.45 17.09 4.26
N PRO A 180 11.69 17.11 4.78
CA PRO A 180 12.06 18.06 5.82
C PRO A 180 11.80 19.48 5.32
N LEU A 181 11.19 20.32 6.17
CA LEU A 181 10.98 21.73 5.87
C LEU A 181 12.34 22.38 5.53
N PRO A 182 12.40 23.25 4.50
CA PRO A 182 13.63 23.97 4.21
C PRO A 182 14.03 24.79 5.44
N ALA A 183 15.32 24.70 5.81
CA ALA A 183 15.86 25.48 6.91
C ALA A 183 15.64 26.98 6.63
N GLY A 184 14.80 27.63 7.43
CA GLY A 184 14.50 29.06 7.32
C GLY A 184 13.04 29.44 7.06
N ALA A 185 12.10 28.48 7.01
CA ALA A 185 10.67 28.79 7.06
C ALA A 185 10.24 28.98 8.53
N SER A 186 10.27 30.21 9.03
CA SER A 186 9.64 30.65 10.28
C SER A 186 9.04 32.03 10.08
#